data_AF-A0AB39XFA2-F1
#
_entry.id   AF-A0AB39XFA2-F1
#
_cell.length_a   1.000
_cell.length_b   1.000
_cell.length_c   1.000
_cell.angle_alpha   90.00
_cell.angle_beta   90.00
_cell.angle_gamma   90.00
#
_symmetry.space_group_name_H-M   'P 1'
#
loop_
_entity.id
_entity.type
_entity.pdbx_description
1 polymer ?
#
loop_
_entity_poly.entity_id
_entity_poly.type
_entity_poly.pdbx_seq_one_letter_code
_entity_poly.pdbx_strand_id
1 'polypeptide(L)'
;MTMSVEQLWNLPETALVSAYAEVRRRYAEKKFERDTQRARLEWMRAKLFVNTPGIVTERKMAVDVSEELARKGQEVREMTRDLDMLKIEVDVIDTMIRLHSAHGTPPVHAEETAEKPADPEGE
;
A
#
# COMPACT_ATOMS: atom_id res chain seq x y z
N MET A 1 -5.31 -0.04 6.93
CA MET A 1 -5.17 1.44 6.92
C MET A 1 -5.03 1.91 8.34
N THR A 2 -3.87 2.45 8.68
CA THR A 2 -3.52 2.85 10.06
C THR A 2 -4.10 4.22 10.46
N MET A 3 -4.54 5.04 9.49
CA MET A 3 -5.15 6.36 9.73
C MET A 3 -6.40 6.52 8.85
N SER A 4 -7.45 7.16 9.37
CA SER A 4 -8.64 7.49 8.57
C SER A 4 -8.33 8.62 7.58
N VAL A 5 -9.18 8.77 6.57
CA VAL A 5 -9.07 9.87 5.59
C VAL A 5 -9.19 11.23 6.28
N GLU A 6 -10.11 11.37 7.24
CA GLU A 6 -10.27 12.61 8.03
C GLU A 6 -9.02 12.93 8.86
N GLN A 7 -8.39 11.91 9.44
CA GLN A 7 -7.14 12.08 10.18
C GLN A 7 -6.01 12.54 9.25
N LEU A 8 -5.89 11.92 8.06
CA LEU A 8 -4.90 12.33 7.07
C LEU A 8 -5.14 13.76 6.59
N TRP A 9 -6.40 14.17 6.39
CA TRP A 9 -6.73 15.53 5.95
C TRP A 9 -6.29 16.60 6.95
N ASN A 10 -6.33 16.30 8.24
CA ASN A 10 -5.94 17.26 9.28
C ASN A 10 -4.42 17.26 9.59
N LEU A 11 -3.63 16.43 8.90
CA LEU A 11 -2.18 16.43 9.08
C LEU A 11 -1.53 17.60 8.34
N PRO A 12 -0.49 18.23 8.93
CA PRO A 12 0.33 19.18 8.19
C PRO A 12 1.08 18.47 7.05
N GLU A 13 1.39 19.22 5.98
CA GLU A 13 2.01 18.68 4.76
C GLU A 13 3.33 17.92 5.04
N THR A 14 4.15 18.41 5.98
CA THR A 14 5.40 17.73 6.38
C THR A 14 5.14 16.36 7.02
N ALA A 15 4.05 16.21 7.78
CA ALA A 15 3.64 14.94 8.36
C ALA A 15 3.00 14.00 7.32
N LEU A 16 2.30 14.54 6.31
CA LEU A 16 1.82 13.74 5.18
C LEU A 16 2.96 13.15 4.36
N VAL A 17 4.01 13.93 4.09
CA VAL A 17 5.20 13.47 3.35
C VAL A 17 5.96 12.39 4.14
N SER A 18 6.09 12.55 5.46
CA SER A 18 6.75 11.52 6.29
C SER A 18 5.93 10.23 6.35
N ALA A 19 4.61 10.32 6.53
CA ALA A 19 3.71 9.17 6.49
C ALA A 19 3.76 8.46 5.13
N TYR A 20 3.77 9.22 4.03
CA TYR A 20 3.93 8.66 2.68
C TYR A 20 5.23 7.87 2.53
N ALA A 21 6.36 8.44 2.96
CA ALA A 21 7.66 7.79 2.87
C ALA A 21 7.69 6.48 3.66
N GLU A 22 7.07 6.46 4.84
CA GLU A 22 7.01 5.27 5.70
C GLU A 22 6.14 4.16 5.09
N VAL A 23 4.93 4.48 4.62
CA VAL A 23 4.03 3.51 3.99
C VAL A 23 4.64 3.00 2.69
N ARG A 24 5.29 3.87 1.90
CA ARG A 24 5.99 3.48 0.67
C ARG A 24 7.15 2.52 0.95
N ARG A 25 7.89 2.73 2.04
CA ARG A 25 8.93 1.80 2.50
C ARG A 25 8.34 0.43 2.84
N ARG A 26 7.29 0.40 3.68
CA ARG A 26 6.58 -0.84 4.04
C ARG A 26 6.05 -1.59 2.81
N TYR A 27 5.48 -0.86 1.85
CA TYR A 27 5.04 -1.42 0.57
C TYR A 27 6.21 -2.05 -0.21
N ALA A 28 7.34 -1.36 -0.33
CA ALA A 28 8.51 -1.88 -1.04
C ALA A 28 9.09 -3.14 -0.38
N GLU A 29 9.21 -3.14 0.96
CA GLU A 29 9.68 -4.28 1.73
C GLU A 29 8.76 -5.50 1.54
N LYS A 30 7.44 -5.30 1.66
CA LYS A 30 6.44 -6.36 1.47
C LYS A 30 6.41 -6.88 0.03
N LYS A 31 6.59 -5.98 -0.95
CA LYS A 31 6.70 -6.35 -2.37
C LYS A 31 7.89 -7.27 -2.60
N PHE A 32 9.05 -6.90 -2.06
CA PHE A 32 10.27 -7.70 -2.18
C PHE A 32 10.12 -9.08 -1.54
N GLU A 33 9.49 -9.15 -0.36
CA GLU A 33 9.17 -10.40 0.32
C GLU A 33 8.28 -11.31 -0.56
N ARG A 34 7.18 -10.75 -1.09
CA ARG A 34 6.22 -11.45 -1.97
C ARG A 34 6.90 -11.96 -3.25
N ASP A 35 7.71 -11.11 -3.89
CA ASP A 35 8.42 -11.46 -5.12
C ASP A 35 9.46 -12.57 -4.88
N THR A 36 10.12 -12.55 -3.72
CA THR A 36 11.03 -13.63 -3.29
C THR A 36 10.27 -14.95 -3.12
N GLN A 37 9.10 -14.94 -2.48
CA GLN A 37 8.28 -16.15 -2.32
C GLN A 37 7.72 -16.67 -3.65
N ARG A 38 7.35 -15.78 -4.58
CA ARG A 38 6.97 -16.15 -5.95
C ARG A 38 8.12 -16.87 -6.67
N ALA A 39 9.33 -16.33 -6.62
CA ALA A 39 10.48 -16.95 -7.25
C ALA A 39 10.78 -18.33 -6.64
N ARG A 40 10.66 -18.48 -5.32
CA ARG A 40 10.80 -19.78 -4.63
C ARG A 40 9.74 -20.78 -5.06
N LEU A 41 8.49 -20.36 -5.20
CA LEU A 41 7.42 -21.23 -5.68
C LEU A 41 7.69 -21.75 -7.09
N GLU A 42 8.09 -20.87 -8.02
CA GLU A 42 8.45 -21.26 -9.38
C GLU A 42 9.65 -22.21 -9.40
N TRP A 43 10.64 -21.98 -8.53
CA TRP A 43 11.76 -22.90 -8.38
C TRP A 43 11.34 -24.28 -7.85
N MET A 44 10.41 -24.35 -6.89
CA MET A 44 9.85 -25.60 -6.40
C MET A 44 9.08 -26.35 -7.49
N ARG A 45 8.27 -25.64 -8.29
CA ARG A 45 7.56 -26.21 -9.45
C ARG A 45 8.54 -26.83 -10.43
N ALA A 46 9.59 -26.11 -10.81
CA ALA A 46 10.61 -26.58 -11.73
C ALA A 46 11.35 -27.81 -11.17
N LYS A 47 11.72 -27.79 -9.88
CA LYS A 47 12.37 -28.93 -9.21
C LYS A 47 11.50 -30.17 -9.22
N LEU A 48 10.23 -30.04 -8.85
CA LEU A 48 9.30 -31.17 -8.84
C LEU A 48 9.15 -31.74 -10.25
N PHE A 49 8.95 -30.87 -11.25
CA PHE A 49 8.83 -31.29 -12.64
C PHE A 49 10.05 -32.06 -13.17
N VAL A 50 11.27 -31.64 -12.82
CA VAL A 50 12.51 -32.31 -13.27
C VAL A 50 12.74 -33.64 -12.57
N ASN A 51 12.39 -33.73 -11.27
CA ASN A 51 12.65 -34.92 -10.46
C ASN A 51 11.56 -35.99 -10.57
N THR A 52 10.36 -35.64 -11.01
CA THR A 52 9.29 -36.62 -11.26
C THR A 52 9.60 -37.41 -12.54
N PRO A 53 9.66 -38.75 -12.50
CA PRO A 53 9.78 -39.57 -13.71
C PRO A 53 8.47 -39.55 -14.52
N GLY A 54 8.55 -39.88 -15.81
CA GLY A 54 7.39 -39.99 -16.69
C GLY A 54 7.39 -39.01 -17.86
N ILE A 55 6.36 -39.11 -18.71
CA ILE A 55 6.20 -38.19 -19.85
C ILE A 55 5.82 -36.79 -19.36
N VAL A 56 5.92 -35.79 -20.24
CA VAL A 56 5.63 -34.38 -19.89
C VAL A 56 4.25 -34.21 -19.24
N THR A 57 3.24 -34.94 -19.73
CA THR A 57 1.87 -34.89 -19.20
C THR A 57 1.78 -35.39 -17.76
N GLU A 58 2.41 -36.53 -17.45
CA GLU A 58 2.42 -37.12 -16.10
C GLU A 58 3.15 -36.21 -15.12
N ARG A 59 4.28 -35.64 -15.54
CA ARG A 59 5.05 -34.70 -14.73
C ARG A 59 4.30 -33.40 -14.45
N LYS A 60 3.59 -32.85 -15.45
CA LYS A 60 2.70 -31.70 -15.23
C LYS A 60 1.59 -32.02 -14.24
N MET A 61 0.94 -33.16 -14.40
CA MET A 61 -0.12 -33.59 -13.49
C MET A 61 0.39 -33.71 -12.05
N ALA A 62 1.58 -34.30 -11.84
CA ALA A 62 2.20 -34.40 -10.52
C ALA A 62 2.49 -33.03 -9.87
N VAL A 63 2.88 -32.03 -10.67
CA VAL A 63 3.07 -30.66 -10.21
C VAL A 63 1.73 -30.01 -9.84
N ASP A 64 0.72 -30.17 -10.69
CA ASP A 64 -0.58 -29.51 -10.53
C ASP A 64 -1.36 -30.05 -9.32
N VAL A 65 -1.22 -31.34 -9.00
CA VAL A 65 -1.88 -31.97 -7.84
C VAL A 65 -1.08 -31.85 -6.53
N SER A 66 0.08 -31.19 -6.56
CA SER A 66 0.93 -31.04 -5.38
C SER A 66 0.31 -30.11 -4.34
N GLU A 67 -0.05 -30.68 -3.18
CA GLU A 67 -0.60 -29.94 -2.04
C GLU A 67 0.36 -28.86 -1.51
N GLU A 68 1.66 -29.17 -1.46
CA GLU A 68 2.67 -28.22 -1.00
C GLU A 68 2.73 -26.98 -1.90
N LEU A 69 2.73 -27.18 -3.22
CA LEU A 69 2.71 -26.10 -4.20
C LEU A 69 1.40 -25.31 -4.14
N ALA A 70 0.26 -25.97 -3.91
CA ALA A 70 -1.02 -25.31 -3.73
C ALA A 70 -1.01 -24.41 -2.47
N ARG A 71 -0.50 -24.92 -1.34
CA ARG A 71 -0.37 -24.17 -0.08
C ARG A 71 0.57 -22.97 -0.23
N LYS A 72 1.74 -23.15 -0.86
CA LYS A 72 2.68 -22.06 -1.12
C LYS A 72 2.14 -21.04 -2.12
N GLY A 73 1.37 -21.49 -3.12
CA GLY A 73 0.61 -20.61 -4.00
C GLY A 73 -0.42 -19.78 -3.25
N GLN A 74 -1.08 -20.36 -2.24
CA GLN A 74 -2.03 -19.65 -1.39
C GLN A 74 -1.35 -18.57 -0.53
N GLU A 75 -0.22 -18.91 0.10
CA GLU A 75 0.59 -17.95 0.86
C GLU A 75 0.97 -16.72 0.00
N VAL A 76 1.41 -16.93 -1.23
CA VAL A 76 1.72 -15.84 -2.18
C VAL A 76 0.48 -14.99 -2.53
N ARG A 77 -0.71 -15.60 -2.62
CA ARG A 77 -1.96 -14.87 -2.86
C ARG A 77 -2.33 -13.98 -1.68
N GLU A 78 -2.19 -14.49 -0.46
CA GLU A 78 -2.41 -13.73 0.77
C GLU A 78 -1.43 -12.56 0.87
N MET A 79 -0.14 -12.79 0.63
CA MET A 79 0.85 -11.71 0.56
C MET A 79 0.54 -10.67 -0.52
N THR A 80 -0.03 -11.09 -1.66
CA THR A 80 -0.45 -10.17 -2.72
C THR A 80 -1.62 -9.31 -2.23
N ARG A 81 -2.61 -9.89 -1.55
CA ARG A 81 -3.72 -9.15 -0.94
C ARG A 81 -3.21 -8.11 0.05
N ASP A 82 -2.30 -8.48 0.93
CA ASP A 82 -1.73 -7.55 1.92
C ASP A 82 -0.96 -6.41 1.26
N LEU A 83 -0.24 -6.72 0.17
CA LEU A 83 0.45 -5.73 -0.64
C LEU A 83 -0.52 -4.76 -1.33
N ASP A 84 -1.66 -5.26 -1.83
CA ASP A 84 -2.69 -4.43 -2.45
C ASP A 84 -3.32 -3.48 -1.42
N MET A 85 -3.55 -3.94 -0.18
CA MET A 85 -4.00 -3.07 0.91
C MET A 85 -3.00 -1.96 1.20
N LEU A 86 -1.70 -2.27 1.27
CA LEU A 86 -0.64 -1.26 1.43
C LEU A 86 -0.57 -0.30 0.23
N LYS A 87 -0.81 -0.78 -0.99
CA LYS A 87 -0.83 0.05 -2.19
C LYS A 87 -1.92 1.11 -2.12
N ILE A 88 -3.11 0.71 -1.70
CA ILE A 88 -4.23 1.63 -1.48
C ILE A 88 -3.84 2.71 -0.47
N GLU A 89 -3.16 2.37 0.62
CA GLU A 89 -2.68 3.35 1.60
C GLU A 89 -1.69 4.36 0.97
N VAL A 90 -0.73 3.87 0.18
CA VAL A 90 0.19 4.75 -0.57
C VAL A 90 -0.57 5.71 -1.47
N ASP A 91 -1.57 5.22 -2.21
CA ASP A 91 -2.33 6.02 -3.18
C ASP A 91 -3.25 7.04 -2.51
N VAL A 92 -3.84 6.70 -1.37
CA VAL A 92 -4.64 7.63 -0.57
C VAL A 92 -3.76 8.77 -0.05
N ILE A 93 -2.60 8.47 0.54
CA ILE A 93 -1.72 9.52 1.05
C ILE A 93 -1.14 10.37 -0.10
N ASP A 94 -0.76 9.77 -1.23
CA ASP A 94 -0.32 10.51 -2.43
C ASP A 94 -1.40 11.48 -2.92
N THR A 95 -2.66 11.03 -2.91
CA THR A 95 -3.81 11.87 -3.28
C THR A 95 -3.99 13.03 -2.29
N MET A 96 -3.87 12.77 -0.97
CA MET A 96 -3.98 13.81 0.05
C MET A 96 -2.90 14.89 -0.09
N ILE A 97 -1.65 14.48 -0.35
CA ILE A 97 -0.54 15.42 -0.61
C ILE A 97 -0.88 16.31 -1.81
N ARG A 98 -1.30 15.72 -2.94
CA ARG A 98 -1.67 16.48 -4.15
C ARG A 98 -2.81 17.46 -3.89
N LEU A 99 -3.82 17.07 -3.11
CA LEU A 99 -4.93 17.95 -2.74
C LEU A 99 -4.47 19.11 -1.85
N HIS A 100 -3.61 18.84 -0.86
CA HIS A 100 -3.01 19.89 -0.01
C HIS A 100 -2.21 20.90 -0.84
N SER A 101 -1.37 20.43 -1.76
CA SER A 101 -0.58 21.32 -2.61
C SER A 101 -1.44 22.08 -3.62
N ALA A 102 -2.58 21.53 -4.07
CA ALA A 102 -3.49 22.19 -5.00
C ALA A 102 -4.39 23.25 -4.34
N HIS A 103 -4.74 23.07 -3.07
CA HIS A 103 -5.61 24.01 -2.33
C HIS A 103 -4.86 25.11 -1.59
N GLY A 104 -3.53 25.03 -1.52
CA GLY A 104 -2.74 25.86 -0.61
C GLY A 104 -3.01 25.42 0.84
N THR A 105 -1.98 25.43 1.67
CA THR A 105 -2.06 25.01 3.07
C THR A 105 -3.27 25.68 3.76
N PRO A 106 -4.24 24.93 4.32
CA PRO A 106 -5.25 25.55 5.17
C PRO A 106 -4.52 26.21 6.35
N PRO A 107 -4.88 27.46 6.73
CA PRO A 107 -4.14 28.18 7.75
C PRO A 107 -4.18 27.40 9.06
N VAL A 108 -3.03 26.91 9.49
CA VAL A 108 -2.82 26.32 10.79
C VAL A 108 -3.02 27.43 11.82
N HIS A 109 -4.14 27.36 12.55
CA HIS A 109 -4.53 28.23 13.65
C HIS A 109 -4.61 29.74 13.32
N ALA A 110 -5.71 30.16 12.69
CA ALA A 110 -6.25 31.51 12.92
C ALA A 110 -7.18 31.48 14.16
N GLU A 111 -6.63 31.21 15.33
CA GLU A 111 -7.24 31.71 16.57
C GLU A 111 -6.63 33.08 16.86
N GLU A 112 -7.20 34.13 16.27
CA GLU A 112 -7.29 35.42 16.94
C GLU A 112 -8.53 36.18 16.42
N THR A 113 -9.57 36.05 17.23
CA THR A 113 -10.61 37.06 17.51
C THR A 113 -11.52 37.48 16.36
N ALA A 114 -12.68 36.82 16.31
CA ALA A 114 -13.89 37.45 15.79
C ALA A 114 -14.32 38.59 16.72
N GLU A 115 -14.25 39.83 16.26
CA GLU A 115 -15.27 40.84 16.58
C GLU A 115 -15.36 41.88 15.44
N LYS A 116 -16.60 42.09 14.97
CA LYS A 116 -17.04 43.05 13.94
C LYS A 116 -18.30 43.73 14.53
N PRO A 117 -18.86 44.85 14.03
CA PRO A 117 -18.36 46.09 13.39
C PRO A 117 -18.73 47.35 14.22
N ALA A 118 -18.23 48.54 13.84
CA ALA A 118 -19.02 49.78 13.94
C ALA A 118 -18.45 50.90 13.03
N ASP A 119 -19.20 51.30 12.00
CA ASP A 119 -19.13 52.66 11.46
C ASP A 119 -19.77 53.62 12.48
N PRO A 120 -19.31 54.88 12.53
CA PRO A 120 -20.28 55.94 12.26
C PRO A 120 -19.74 57.07 11.36
N GLU A 121 -20.66 57.60 10.56
CA GLU A 121 -20.58 58.87 9.83
C GLU A 121 -20.26 60.06 10.77
N GLY A 122 -19.54 61.07 10.27
CA GLY A 122 -19.61 62.45 10.79
C GLY A 122 -18.30 63.24 10.80
N GLU A 123 -18.06 64.03 9.74
CA GLU A 123 -17.95 65.51 9.76
C GLU A 123 -17.89 66.09 8.34
#